data_AF-A0A972DIA5-F1
#
_entry.id   AF-A0A972DIA5-F1
#
_cell.length_a   1.000
_cell.length_b   1.000
_cell.length_c   1.000
_cell.angle_alpha   90.00
_cell.angle_beta   90.00
_cell.angle_gamma   90.00
#
_symmetry.space_group_name_H-M   'P 1'
#
loop_
_entity.id
_entity.type
_entity.pdbx_description
1 polymer ?
#
loop_
_entity_poly.entity_id
_entity_poly.type
_entity_poly.pdbx_seq_one_letter_code
_entity_poly.pdbx_strand_id
1 'polypeptide(L)'
;PYIRHRLSSIALNSVSKFKVRVLPSILEYIKRKGCMPEYLLMAFASLIRFYKTPMANDDPDVLDFMKKASVKEILANESLWDSDCSFLAEEVIRYENQLFG
;
A
#
# COMPACT_ATOMS: atom_id res chain seq x y z
N PRO A 1 9.87 -25.08 7.61
CA PRO A 1 9.15 -24.32 8.66
C PRO A 1 10.00 -23.11 9.13
N TYR A 2 10.01 -22.05 8.33
CA TYR A 2 10.65 -20.78 8.69
C TYR A 2 9.57 -19.74 8.93
N ILE A 3 8.97 -19.82 10.11
CA ILE A 3 8.28 -18.69 10.71
C ILE A 3 9.41 -17.73 11.09
N ARG A 4 9.80 -16.84 10.17
CA ARG A 4 10.65 -15.71 10.51
C ARG A 4 9.86 -14.86 11.49
N HIS A 5 10.20 -15.00 12.76
CA HIS A 5 9.80 -14.12 13.84
C HIS A 5 10.21 -12.67 13.52
N ARG A 6 9.42 -11.98 12.71
CA ARG A 6 9.29 -10.51 12.69
C ARG A 6 7.89 -10.15 13.18
N LEU A 7 7.61 -10.58 14.41
CA LEU A 7 6.58 -9.95 15.23
C LEU A 7 7.05 -8.59 15.75
N SER A 8 8.33 -8.25 15.60
CA SER A 8 8.96 -7.07 16.17
C SER A 8 8.72 -5.84 15.28
N SER A 9 7.82 -4.90 15.58
CA SER A 9 6.90 -4.77 16.70
C SER A 9 5.76 -3.89 16.20
N ILE A 10 4.58 -4.48 16.00
CA ILE A 10 3.26 -3.80 16.07
C ILE A 10 3.13 -2.54 15.19
N ALA A 11 2.71 -2.74 13.93
CA ALA A 11 1.54 -2.05 13.38
C ALA A 11 1.43 -0.51 13.53
N LEU A 12 2.51 0.25 13.36
CA LEU A 12 2.36 1.70 13.35
C LEU A 12 1.74 2.17 12.01
N ASN A 13 0.57 2.76 12.24
CA ASN A 13 -0.24 3.76 11.55
C ASN A 13 -0.94 3.65 10.20
N SER A 14 -0.77 2.63 9.37
CA SER A 14 -1.82 2.13 8.43
C SER A 14 -1.28 1.15 7.39
N VAL A 15 -0.05 1.33 6.89
CA VAL A 15 0.54 0.47 5.84
C VAL A 15 0.60 -0.99 6.30
N SER A 16 1.09 -1.24 7.52
CA SER A 16 1.12 -2.60 8.08
C SER A 16 -0.28 -3.22 8.20
N LYS A 17 -1.29 -2.43 8.57
CA LYS A 17 -2.69 -2.91 8.69
C LYS A 17 -3.28 -3.18 7.31
N PHE A 18 -3.00 -2.32 6.35
CA PHE A 18 -3.45 -2.46 4.96
C PHE A 18 -2.84 -3.69 4.31
N LYS A 19 -1.53 -3.90 4.47
CA LYS A 19 -0.83 -5.10 3.99
C LYS A 19 -1.47 -6.39 4.48
N VAL A 20 -1.76 -6.51 5.78
CA VAL A 20 -2.26 -7.79 6.32
C VAL A 20 -3.76 -8.01 6.15
N ARG A 21 -4.56 -6.94 5.92
CA ARG A 21 -6.03 -7.04 5.84
C ARG A 21 -6.59 -6.82 4.43
N VAL A 22 -6.05 -5.87 3.69
CA VAL A 22 -6.63 -5.38 2.43
C VAL A 22 -5.87 -5.93 1.23
N LEU A 23 -4.53 -5.86 1.24
CA LEU A 23 -3.71 -6.37 0.14
C LEU A 23 -4.01 -7.84 -0.24
N PRO A 24 -4.10 -8.81 0.68
CA PRO A 24 -4.45 -10.19 0.31
C PRO A 24 -5.84 -10.28 -0.33
N SER A 25 -6.79 -9.44 0.08
CA SER A 25 -8.12 -9.38 -0.53
C SER A 25 -8.06 -8.84 -1.96
N ILE A 26 -7.19 -7.84 -2.23
CA ILE A 26 -6.96 -7.33 -3.60
C ILE A 26 -6.42 -8.44 -4.49
N LEU A 27 -5.35 -9.10 -4.05
CA LEU A 27 -4.68 -10.15 -4.83
C LEU A 27 -5.60 -11.34 -5.10
N GLU A 28 -6.33 -11.79 -4.07
CA GLU A 28 -7.29 -12.88 -4.20
C GLU A 28 -8.47 -12.49 -5.11
N TYR A 29 -8.96 -11.25 -5.04
CA TYR A 29 -10.02 -10.78 -5.93
C TYR A 29 -9.57 -10.80 -7.40
N ILE A 30 -8.38 -10.28 -7.69
CA ILE A 30 -7.79 -10.30 -9.03
C ILE A 30 -7.64 -11.75 -9.51
N LYS A 31 -7.12 -12.63 -8.66
CA LYS A 31 -6.94 -14.05 -8.99
C LYS A 31 -8.26 -14.77 -9.28
N ARG A 32 -9.32 -14.48 -8.52
CA ARG A 32 -10.62 -15.17 -8.63
C ARG A 32 -11.53 -14.61 -9.71
N LYS A 33 -11.50 -13.29 -9.92
CA LYS A 33 -12.42 -12.57 -10.83
C LYS A 33 -11.76 -12.13 -12.12
N GLY A 34 -10.42 -12.06 -12.18
CA GLY A 34 -9.69 -11.55 -13.33
C GLY A 34 -9.87 -10.04 -13.54
N CYS A 35 -10.43 -9.32 -12.56
CA CYS A 35 -10.69 -7.89 -12.63
C CYS A 35 -10.12 -7.18 -11.41
N MET A 36 -9.84 -5.89 -11.56
CA MET A 36 -9.30 -5.04 -10.52
C MET A 36 -10.41 -4.60 -9.53
N PRO A 37 -10.21 -4.71 -8.20
CA PRO A 37 -11.19 -4.30 -7.21
C PRO A 37 -11.14 -2.79 -6.98
N GLU A 38 -12.01 -2.05 -7.67
CA GLU A 38 -12.02 -0.57 -7.70
C GLU A 38 -11.97 0.07 -6.30
N TYR A 39 -12.88 -0.32 -5.40
CA TYR A 39 -12.96 0.25 -4.04
C TYR A 39 -11.71 -0.03 -3.21
N LEU A 40 -11.07 -1.18 -3.40
CA LEU A 40 -9.86 -1.53 -2.65
C LEU A 40 -8.65 -0.76 -3.20
N LEU A 41 -8.58 -0.55 -4.52
CA LEU A 41 -7.55 0.28 -5.14
C LEU A 41 -7.72 1.76 -4.80
N MET A 42 -8.95 2.25 -4.70
CA MET A 42 -9.24 3.60 -4.18
C MET A 42 -8.79 3.76 -2.72
N ALA A 43 -9.03 2.75 -1.87
CA ALA A 43 -8.52 2.75 -0.50
C ALA A 43 -6.99 2.74 -0.47
N PHE A 44 -6.35 2.04 -1.41
CA PHE A 44 -4.91 2.02 -1.56
C PHE A 44 -4.35 3.40 -2.00
N ALA A 45 -4.97 4.03 -2.99
CA ALA A 45 -4.61 5.38 -3.44
C ALA A 45 -4.76 6.40 -2.30
N SER A 46 -5.87 6.33 -1.55
CA SER A 46 -6.12 7.20 -0.39
C SER A 46 -5.08 6.99 0.72
N LEU A 47 -4.63 5.75 0.95
CA LEU A 47 -3.56 5.45 1.89
C LEU A 47 -2.25 6.12 1.47
N ILE A 48 -1.83 5.95 0.22
CA ILE A 48 -0.58 6.56 -0.27
C ILE A 48 -0.65 8.09 -0.18
N ARG A 49 -1.79 8.67 -0.56
CA ARG A 49 -2.03 10.12 -0.43
C ARG A 49 -1.99 10.56 1.03
N PHE A 50 -2.58 9.80 1.94
CA PHE A 50 -2.58 10.08 3.38
C PHE A 50 -1.15 10.19 3.94
N TYR A 51 -0.23 9.32 3.51
CA TYR A 51 1.18 9.36 3.92
C TYR A 51 1.95 10.58 3.39
N LYS A 52 1.46 11.22 2.32
CA LYS A 52 2.00 12.50 1.84
C LYS A 52 1.52 13.71 2.65
N THR A 53 0.58 13.52 3.58
CA THR A 53 0.06 14.58 4.45
C THR A 53 0.80 14.63 5.79
N PRO A 54 0.78 15.76 6.52
CA PRO A 54 1.33 15.82 7.89
C PRO A 54 0.51 15.04 8.93
N MET A 55 -0.65 14.48 8.55
CA MET A 55 -1.50 13.70 9.46
C MET A 55 -1.02 12.26 9.64
N ALA A 56 -0.16 11.76 8.75
CA ALA A 56 0.41 10.43 8.88
C ALA A 56 1.44 10.39 10.01
N ASN A 57 1.36 9.35 10.84
CA ASN A 57 2.19 9.19 12.03
C ASN A 57 2.88 7.83 12.03
N ASP A 58 3.79 7.59 11.11
CA ASP A 58 4.52 6.32 11.01
C ASP A 58 6.00 6.51 11.37
N ASP A 59 6.80 5.46 11.19
CA ASP A 59 8.26 5.57 11.31
C ASP A 59 8.78 6.74 10.44
N PRO A 60 9.67 7.60 10.97
CA PRO A 60 10.15 8.77 10.24
C PRO A 60 10.81 8.41 8.91
N ASP A 61 11.45 7.24 8.80
CA ASP A 61 12.06 6.76 7.57
C ASP A 61 10.98 6.41 6.52
N VAL A 62 9.89 5.77 6.95
CA VAL A 62 8.74 5.45 6.10
C VAL A 62 8.02 6.71 5.64
N LEU A 63 7.83 7.69 6.54
CA LEU A 63 7.21 8.97 6.21
C LEU A 63 8.06 9.76 5.20
N ASP A 64 9.38 9.82 5.40
CA ASP A 64 10.30 10.48 4.47
C ASP A 64 10.29 9.81 3.10
N PHE A 65 10.37 8.47 3.08
CA PHE A 65 10.29 7.67 1.86
C PHE A 65 8.97 7.92 1.12
N MET A 66 7.81 7.79 1.78
CA MET A 66 6.50 7.96 1.14
C MET A 66 6.23 9.39 0.64
N LYS A 67 6.85 10.40 1.27
CA LYS A 67 6.73 11.80 0.83
C LYS A 67 7.57 12.09 -0.43
N LYS A 68 8.71 11.44 -0.58
CA LYS A 68 9.65 11.67 -1.69
C LYS A 68 9.42 10.72 -2.87
N ALA A 69 9.04 9.48 -2.59
CA ALA A 69 8.89 8.43 -3.59
C ALA A 69 7.62 8.59 -4.42
N SER A 70 7.68 8.12 -5.67
CA SER A 70 6.52 8.01 -6.54
C SER A 70 5.61 6.84 -6.12
N VAL A 71 4.33 6.85 -6.53
CA VAL A 71 3.37 5.76 -6.24
C VAL A 71 3.93 4.40 -6.69
N LYS A 72 4.59 4.36 -7.86
CA LYS A 72 5.21 3.14 -8.39
C LYS A 72 6.35 2.64 -7.51
N GLU A 73 7.23 3.51 -7.03
CA GLU A 73 8.32 3.14 -6.12
C GLU A 73 7.80 2.68 -4.75
N ILE A 74 6.76 3.35 -4.24
CA ILE A 74 6.10 2.94 -3.01
C ILE A 74 5.57 1.52 -3.14
N LEU A 75 4.87 1.21 -4.24
CA LEU A 75 4.28 -0.12 -4.50
C LEU A 75 5.31 -1.20 -4.85
N ALA A 76 6.45 -0.82 -5.42
CA ALA A 76 7.56 -1.74 -5.69
C ALA A 76 8.38 -2.09 -4.44
N ASN A 77 8.18 -1.38 -3.32
CA ASN A 77 8.94 -1.60 -2.11
C ASN A 77 8.50 -2.88 -1.38
N GLU A 78 9.25 -3.97 -1.60
CA GLU A 78 9.01 -5.27 -0.96
C GLU A 78 9.13 -5.23 0.57
N SER A 79 9.90 -4.29 1.12
CA SER A 79 9.98 -4.14 2.58
C SER A 79 8.67 -3.62 3.17
N LEU A 80 7.89 -2.84 2.40
CA LEU A 80 6.57 -2.35 2.79
C LEU A 80 5.48 -3.40 2.56
N TRP A 81 5.49 -4.06 1.40
CA TRP A 81 4.38 -4.90 0.92
C TRP A 81 4.60 -6.42 1.00
N ASP A 82 5.80 -6.89 1.38
CA ASP A 82 6.25 -8.30 1.30
C ASP A 82 6.25 -8.88 -0.13
N SER A 83 5.93 -8.08 -1.15
CA SER A 83 5.92 -8.47 -2.57
C SER A 83 5.94 -7.23 -3.45
N ASP A 84 6.42 -7.37 -4.69
CA ASP A 84 6.28 -6.32 -5.70
C ASP A 84 4.80 -6.12 -6.06
N CYS A 85 4.27 -4.92 -5.81
CA CYS A 85 2.92 -4.51 -6.16
C CYS A 85 2.91 -3.47 -7.29
N SER A 86 4.03 -3.32 -8.01
CA SER A 86 4.21 -2.28 -9.03
C SER A 86 3.20 -2.39 -10.18
N PHE A 87 2.69 -3.59 -10.44
CA PHE A 87 1.62 -3.85 -11.43
C PHE A 87 0.28 -3.17 -11.08
N LEU A 88 0.06 -2.76 -9.82
CA LEU A 88 -1.11 -1.99 -9.41
C LEU A 88 -0.92 -0.49 -9.57
N ALA A 89 0.30 -0.02 -9.87
CA ALA A 89 0.63 1.40 -9.83
C ALA A 89 -0.21 2.23 -10.80
N GLU A 90 -0.44 1.74 -12.01
CA GLU A 90 -1.23 2.46 -13.01
C GLU A 90 -2.66 2.71 -12.54
N GLU A 91 -3.31 1.68 -11.99
CA GLU A 91 -4.68 1.79 -11.50
C GLU A 91 -4.74 2.64 -10.22
N VAL A 92 -3.77 2.50 -9.31
CA VAL A 92 -3.70 3.31 -8.09
C VAL A 92 -3.49 4.79 -8.43
N ILE A 93 -2.61 5.12 -9.38
CA ILE A 93 -2.41 6.50 -9.87
C ILE A 93 -3.68 7.03 -10.53
N ARG A 94 -4.36 6.20 -11.34
CA ARG A 94 -5.64 6.57 -11.96
C ARG A 94 -6.68 6.94 -10.91
N TYR A 95 -6.84 6.13 -9.87
CA TYR A 95 -7.77 6.44 -8.78
C TYR A 95 -7.31 7.61 -7.91
N GLU A 96 -6.00 7.82 -7.69
CA GLU A 96 -5.47 9.00 -6.99
C GLU A 96 -5.88 10.28 -7.74
N ASN A 97 -5.71 10.32 -9.06
CA ASN A 97 -6.13 11.46 -9.88
C ASN A 97 -7.66 11.63 -9.93
N GLN A 98 -8.43 10.54 -9.96
CA GLN A 98 -9.89 10.62 -9.97
C GLN A 98 -10.47 11.12 -8.63
N LEU A 99 -9.83 10.79 -7.51
CA LEU A 99 -10.27 11.17 -6.17
C LEU A 99 -9.84 12.58 -5.75
N PHE A 100 -8.67 13.04 -6.21
CA PHE A 100 -8.02 14.25 -5.71
C PHE A 100 -7.54 15.22 -6.80
N GLY A 101 -7.79 14.93 -8.07
CA GLY A 101 -7.45 15.78 -9.21
C GLY A 101 -8.48 16.86 -9.52
#